data_AF-A0A261WM22-F1
#
_entry.id   AF-A0A261WM22-F1
#
_cell.length_a   1.000
_cell.length_b   1.000
_cell.length_c   1.000
_cell.angle_alpha   90.00
_cell.angle_beta   90.00
_cell.angle_gamma   90.00
#
_symmetry.space_group_name_H-M   'P 1'
#
loop_
_entity.id
_entity.type
_entity.pdbx_description
1 polymer ?
#
loop_
_entity_poly.entity_id
_entity_poly.type
_entity_poly.pdbx_seq_one_letter_code
_entity_poly.pdbx_strand_id
1 'polypeptide(L)' 'MHETTDQRRFNNPHHAVMLAGAEAARKSIPLHECPYLHPAMRASWLKGFAQEQQQSFNF' A
#
# COMPACT_ATOMS: atom_id res chain seq x y z
N MET A 1 -5.24 -30.18 -10.74
CA MET A 1 -4.49 -28.91 -10.76
C MET A 1 -4.55 -28.36 -9.34
N HIS A 2 -3.48 -28.53 -8.57
CA HIS A 2 -3.42 -27.98 -7.21
C HIS A 2 -3.09 -26.49 -7.34
N GLU A 3 -4.11 -25.65 -7.44
CA GLU A 3 -3.97 -24.22 -7.13
C GLU A 3 -3.82 -24.08 -5.61
N THR A 4 -2.63 -24.43 -5.11
CA THR A 4 -2.18 -23.89 -3.83
C THR A 4 -2.03 -22.39 -4.05
N THR A 5 -3.09 -21.63 -3.78
CA THR A 5 -3.00 -20.17 -3.62
C THR A 5 -1.86 -19.93 -2.65
N ASP A 6 -0.72 -19.51 -3.20
CA ASP A 6 0.53 -19.44 -2.45
C ASP A 6 0.40 -18.32 -1.41
N GLN A 7 -0.04 -18.70 -0.22
CA GLN A 7 -0.32 -17.77 0.88
C GLN A 7 0.96 -17.04 1.33
N ARG A 8 2.15 -17.48 0.89
CA ARG A 8 3.43 -16.80 1.14
C ARG A 8 3.47 -15.41 0.50
N ARG A 9 2.71 -15.16 -0.57
CA ARG A 9 2.56 -13.82 -1.17
C ARG A 9 1.80 -12.84 -0.26
N PHE A 10 0.94 -13.34 0.62
CA PHE A 10 0.27 -12.53 1.64
C PHE A 10 1.18 -12.26 2.85
N ASN A 11 2.31 -12.97 2.96
CA ASN A 11 3.27 -12.80 4.04
C ASN A 11 4.34 -11.73 3.73
N ASN A 12 4.11 -10.89 2.72
CA ASN A 12 4.95 -9.71 2.48
C ASN A 12 4.29 -8.48 3.13
N PRO A 13 4.74 -8.08 4.35
CA PRO A 13 4.15 -6.94 5.04
C PRO A 13 4.27 -5.66 4.21
N HIS A 14 5.33 -5.49 3.40
CA HIS A 14 5.48 -4.31 2.55
C HIS A 14 4.40 -4.22 1.48
N HIS A 15 3.94 -5.36 0.94
CA HIS A 15 2.89 -5.37 -0.08
C HIS A 15 1.52 -5.01 0.53
N ALA A 16 1.19 -5.58 1.68
CA ALA A 16 -0.03 -5.22 2.41
C ALA A 16 -0.05 -3.73 2.81
N VAL A 17 1.09 -3.23 3.27
CA VAL A 17 1.27 -1.83 3.66
C VAL A 17 1.17 -0.89 2.45
N MET A 18 1.68 -1.31 1.28
CA MET A 18 1.52 -0.55 0.03
C MET A 18 0.05 -0.46 -0.40
N LEU A 19 -0.71 -1.56 -0.31
CA LEU A 19 -2.16 -1.55 -0.59
C LEU A 19 -2.93 -0.65 0.38
N ALA A 20 -2.57 -0.65 1.67
CA ALA A 20 -3.17 0.26 2.65
C ALA A 20 -2.86 1.73 2.33
N GLY A 21 -1.68 2.03 1.78
CA GLY A 21 -1.31 3.37 1.30
C GLY A 21 -2.13 3.79 0.08
N ALA A 22 -2.29 2.87 -0.87
CA ALA A 22 -3.15 3.07 -2.04
C ALA A 22 -4.60 3.37 -1.63
N GLU A 23 -5.17 2.60 -0.70
CA GLU A 23 -6.53 2.81 -0.20
C GLU A 23 -6.67 4.15 0.54
N ALA A 24 -5.67 4.54 1.33
CA ALA A 24 -5.66 5.83 2.00
C ALA A 24 -5.69 7.01 1.01
N ALA A 25 -4.97 6.92 -0.12
CA ALA A 25 -5.02 7.93 -1.17
C ALA A 25 -6.42 8.03 -1.80
N ARG A 26 -7.07 6.89 -2.08
CA ARG A 26 -8.45 6.85 -2.60
C ARG A 26 -9.46 7.45 -1.62
N LYS A 27 -9.24 7.26 -0.32
CA LYS A 27 -10.06 7.84 0.77
C LYS A 27 -9.68 9.28 1.12
N SER A 28 -8.69 9.86 0.43
CA SER A 28 -8.14 11.19 0.71
C SER A 28 -7.66 11.38 2.15
N ILE A 29 -7.20 10.30 2.79
CA ILE A 29 -6.59 10.35 4.13
C ILE A 29 -5.26 11.08 4.02
N PRO A 30 -4.96 12.05 4.89
CA PRO A 30 -3.74 12.82 4.79
C PRO A 30 -2.49 12.01 5.19
N LEU A 31 -1.36 12.28 4.52
CA LEU A 31 -0.07 11.59 4.71
C LEU A 31 0.46 11.55 6.15
N HIS A 32 0.08 12.54 6.97
CA HIS A 32 0.52 12.63 8.36
C HIS A 32 -0.24 11.67 9.29
N GLU A 33 -1.37 11.13 8.86
CA GLU A 33 -2.13 10.08 9.57
C GLU A 33 -1.59 8.67 9.28
N CYS A 34 -0.42 8.54 8.63
CA CYS A 34 0.20 7.24 8.40
C CYS A 34 0.42 6.49 9.73
N PRO A 35 -0.18 5.29 9.92
CA PRO A 35 -0.14 4.58 11.20
C PRO A 35 1.18 3.82 11.43
N TYR A 36 2.10 3.80 10.45
CA TYR A 36 3.32 3.02 10.50
C TYR A 36 4.51 3.84 11.04
N LEU A 37 5.01 3.45 12.21
CA LEU A 37 6.20 4.03 12.83
C LEU A 37 7.51 3.51 12.21
N HIS A 38 7.51 2.28 11.70
CA HIS A 38 8.72 1.67 11.14
C HIS A 38 9.08 2.30 9.77
N PRO A 39 10.29 2.86 9.58
CA PRO A 39 10.64 3.61 8.36
C PRO A 39 10.43 2.83 7.06
N ALA A 40 10.80 1.55 7.04
CA ALA A 40 10.65 0.72 5.85
C ALA A 40 9.17 0.43 5.50
N MET A 41 8.28 0.32 6.50
CA MET A 41 6.85 0.15 6.26
C MET A 41 6.22 1.46 5.81
N ARG A 42 6.59 2.58 6.45
CA ARG A 42 6.16 3.92 6.04
C ARG A 42 6.53 4.21 4.59
N ALA A 43 7.74 3.85 4.17
CA ALA A 43 8.16 4.00 2.77
C ALA A 43 7.28 3.17 1.80
N SER A 44 6.95 1.92 2.16
CA SER A 44 6.03 1.10 1.36
C SER A 44 4.63 1.68 1.28
N TRP A 45 4.12 2.22 2.39
CA TRP A 45 2.81 2.88 2.46
C TRP A 45 2.79 4.13 1.57
N LEU A 46 3.80 5.00 1.70
CA LEU A 46 3.95 6.20 0.89
C LEU A 46 4.06 5.89 -0.60
N LYS A 47 4.71 4.78 -0.97
CA LYS A 47 4.82 4.32 -2.35
C LYS A 47 3.44 4.02 -2.95
N GLY A 48 2.60 3.26 -2.24
CA GLY A 48 1.24 2.96 -2.70
C GLY A 48 0.34 4.20 -2.75
N PHE A 49 0.47 5.08 -1.75
CA PHE A 49 -0.25 6.35 -1.67
C PHE A 49 0.09 7.28 -2.85
N ALA A 50 1.37 7.40 -3.19
CA ALA A 50 1.83 8.19 -4.33
C ALA A 50 1.40 7.57 -5.67
N GLN A 51 1.42 6.24 -5.78
CA GLN A 51 1.03 5.52 -6.99
C GLN A 51 -0.45 5.76 -7.33
N GLU A 52 -1.37 5.64 -6.37
CA GLU A 52 -2.80 5.89 -6.61
C GLU A 52 -3.09 7.36 -6.88
N GLN A 53 -2.39 8.28 -6.23
CA GLN A 53 -2.49 9.71 -6.57
C GLN A 53 -2.05 9.94 -8.02
N GLN A 54 -0.91 9.42 -8.45
CA GLN A 54 -0.43 9.55 -9.83
C GLN A 54 -1.39 8.94 -10.87
N GLN A 55 -2.02 7.81 -10.54
CA GLN A 55 -3.05 7.22 -11.39
C GLN A 55 -4.30 8.09 -11.47
N SER A 56 -4.68 8.75 -10.38
CA SER A 56 -5.79 9.70 -10.35
C SER A 56 -5.52 10.98 -11.17
N PHE A 57 -4.24 11.29 -11.45
CA PHE A 57 -3.83 12.42 -12.29
C PHE A 57 -3.75 12.10 -13.79
N ASN A 58 -3.85 10.84 -14.21
CA ASN A 58 -3.94 10.49 -15.63
C ASN A 58 -5.41 10.51 -16.06
N PHE A 59 -5.80 11.58 -16.76
CA PHE A 59 -7.12 11.79 -17.36
C PHE A 59 -7.31 10.95 -18.62
#